data_AF-A0A5B9WHR3-F1
#
_entry.id   AF-A0A5B9WHR3-F1
#
_cell.length_a   1.000
_cell.length_b   1.000
_cell.length_c   1.000
_cell.angle_alpha   90.00
_cell.angle_beta   90.00
_cell.angle_gamma   90.00
#
_symmetry.space_group_name_H-M   'P 1'
#
loop_
_entity.id
_entity.type
_entity.pdbx_description
1 polymer ?
#
loop_
_entity_poly.entity_id
_entity_poly.type
_entity_poly.pdbx_seq_one_letter_code
_entity_poly.pdbx_strand_id
1 'polypeptide(L)'
;MKKSYLLLPLVCITLAAYPQKKADRRILANLQSHVTYLSSDKLEGRRTGTAGEQLAAAYIAEQMKLAGLSPKGAEGYLQPFIVREGRDPGPQTLLSINNTRLVPGEDFLPLPFSAVKAAKGEVLPGVNEVDNIWLIDVKEWEDGNNPHALAQETYIKKAKDAKEKGATGVVFYNGPEERSSVARWLDQPGGETLTIPAVWCNEKTSALLGAGDAGGFEIAMQVDFKPVRRTGTNVVGYVDNQAATTIVIGAHYDHLGYGEDRNSLAPNEKAVHNGADDNASGTAAMLELGRMLKTSKLKNNNYLLVAFSGEELGLFGSKYFTESNIIPPGNVNYMVNMDMVGRLNDEKGLQVGGIGTSPAWGAILQKSLPSSLKVHYDSSGTGPSDHTSFYRKNIPVLFLFTGTHADYHKPTDDADKINYNGELTVLKLVYEIVEQTNARERLAFSKTREMQMGASTRFTVTLGIMPDYTYSKGGLRVDGISPGKPAEKAGMQAGDVIVQLGETPVSDVETYMTALSKFKKGDKTTVKIKRGEEVNVFDIHF
;
A
#
# COMPACT_ATOMS: atom_id res chain seq x y z
N MET A 1 62.82 -24.44 -48.53
CA MET A 1 61.64 -24.19 -47.68
C MET A 1 61.91 -22.95 -46.82
N LYS A 2 61.38 -21.78 -47.19
CA LYS A 2 61.46 -20.54 -46.38
C LYS A 2 60.24 -20.52 -45.45
N LYS A 3 60.46 -20.51 -44.12
CA LYS A 3 59.40 -20.37 -43.13
C LYS A 3 59.13 -18.87 -42.90
N SER A 4 57.96 -18.40 -43.34
CA SER A 4 57.46 -17.07 -43.01
C SER A 4 56.79 -17.11 -41.64
N TYR A 5 57.27 -16.30 -40.69
CA TYR A 5 56.61 -16.09 -39.41
C TYR A 5 55.58 -14.96 -39.57
N LEU A 6 54.30 -15.29 -39.42
CA LEU A 6 53.21 -14.32 -39.38
C LEU A 6 53.18 -13.68 -37.99
N LEU A 7 53.49 -12.38 -37.90
CA LEU A 7 53.29 -11.57 -36.70
C LEU A 7 51.80 -11.18 -36.63
N LEU A 8 51.07 -11.74 -35.66
CA LEU A 8 49.70 -11.32 -35.33
C LEU A 8 49.78 -10.03 -34.48
N PRO A 9 49.08 -8.94 -34.84
CA PRO A 9 49.01 -7.76 -33.99
C PRO A 9 48.07 -8.03 -32.81
N LEU A 10 48.59 -7.83 -31.60
CA LEU A 10 47.83 -7.89 -30.36
C LEU A 10 46.86 -6.69 -30.33
N VAL A 11 45.59 -6.92 -30.65
CA VAL A 11 44.54 -5.90 -30.49
C VAL A 11 44.17 -5.82 -29.01
N CYS A 12 44.77 -4.87 -28.29
CA CYS A 12 44.33 -4.49 -26.95
C CYS A 12 42.96 -3.80 -27.06
N ILE A 13 41.89 -4.54 -26.79
CA ILE A 13 40.56 -3.99 -26.55
C ILE A 13 40.63 -3.26 -25.20
N THR A 14 40.77 -1.95 -25.23
CA THR A 14 40.62 -1.10 -24.05
C THR A 14 39.14 -0.98 -23.74
N LEU A 15 38.67 -1.70 -22.74
CA LEU A 15 37.37 -1.43 -22.11
C LEU A 15 37.44 -0.03 -21.51
N ALA A 16 36.78 0.94 -22.14
CA ALA A 16 36.60 2.27 -21.61
C ALA A 16 35.66 2.21 -20.40
N ALA A 17 36.20 1.85 -19.23
CA ALA A 17 35.54 2.11 -17.96
C ALA A 17 35.61 3.63 -17.71
N TYR A 18 34.50 4.35 -17.89
CA TYR A 18 34.42 5.75 -17.49
C TYR A 18 34.76 5.86 -16.00
N PRO A 19 35.78 6.64 -15.59
CA PRO A 19 36.13 6.75 -14.19
C PRO A 19 35.00 7.41 -13.42
N GLN A 20 34.31 6.63 -12.58
CA GLN A 20 33.26 7.14 -11.72
C GLN A 20 33.83 8.16 -10.73
N LYS A 21 33.26 9.38 -10.73
CA LYS A 21 33.73 10.50 -9.91
C LYS A 21 33.77 10.08 -8.44
N LYS A 22 34.78 10.51 -7.68
CA LYS A 22 34.96 10.15 -6.25
C LYS A 22 33.70 10.45 -5.41
N ALA A 23 32.98 11.53 -5.74
CA ALA A 23 31.72 11.88 -5.08
C ALA A 23 30.62 10.82 -5.30
N ASP A 24 30.45 10.35 -6.54
CA ASP A 24 29.47 9.32 -6.88
C ASP A 24 29.73 8.01 -6.14
N ARG A 25 31.01 7.61 -6.02
CA ARG A 25 31.38 6.42 -5.25
C ARG A 25 31.00 6.52 -3.77
N ARG A 26 31.08 7.72 -3.19
CA ARG A 26 30.66 7.94 -1.80
C ARG A 26 29.14 7.88 -1.66
N ILE A 27 28.40 8.52 -2.58
CA ILE A 27 26.93 8.48 -2.58
C ILE A 27 26.45 7.04 -2.73
N LEU A 28 27.01 6.26 -3.66
CA LEU A 28 26.68 4.84 -3.81
C LEU A 28 26.92 4.04 -2.53
N ALA A 29 28.06 4.24 -1.88
CA ALA A 29 28.37 3.54 -0.63
C ALA A 29 27.35 3.89 0.47
N ASN A 30 26.91 5.15 0.53
CA ASN A 30 25.90 5.58 1.48
C ASN A 30 24.52 5.01 1.13
N LEU A 31 24.08 5.05 -0.14
CA LEU A 31 22.83 4.44 -0.60
C LEU A 31 22.79 2.97 -0.21
N GLN A 32 23.83 2.21 -0.55
CA GLN A 32 23.96 0.81 -0.18
C GLN A 32 23.90 0.61 1.34
N SER A 33 24.59 1.44 2.13
CA SER A 33 24.55 1.35 3.59
C SER A 33 23.17 1.66 4.17
N HIS A 34 22.46 2.66 3.61
CA HIS A 34 21.14 3.07 4.07
C HIS A 34 20.10 2.00 3.75
N VAL A 35 20.04 1.55 2.49
CA VAL A 35 19.16 0.46 2.07
C VAL A 35 19.44 -0.79 2.91
N THR A 36 20.69 -1.26 2.99
CA THR A 36 21.03 -2.49 3.73
C THR A 36 20.60 -2.45 5.19
N TYR A 37 20.74 -1.30 5.86
CA TYR A 37 20.29 -1.18 7.25
C TYR A 37 18.76 -1.15 7.33
N LEU A 38 18.13 -0.31 6.52
CA LEU A 38 16.68 -0.10 6.54
C LEU A 38 15.94 -1.37 6.15
N SER A 39 16.45 -2.19 5.24
CA SER A 39 15.86 -3.46 4.83
C SER A 39 16.50 -4.69 5.50
N SER A 40 17.03 -4.53 6.71
CA SER A 40 17.53 -5.68 7.48
C SER A 40 16.44 -6.33 8.34
N ASP A 41 16.52 -7.66 8.51
CA ASP A 41 15.63 -8.43 9.39
C ASP A 41 15.55 -7.87 10.82
N LYS A 42 16.61 -7.17 11.28
CA LYS A 42 16.65 -6.48 12.58
C LYS A 42 15.51 -5.48 12.76
N LEU A 43 15.02 -4.90 11.66
CA LEU A 43 13.95 -3.92 11.67
C LEU A 43 12.58 -4.55 11.45
N GLU A 44 12.48 -5.89 11.43
CA GLU A 44 11.21 -6.64 11.45
C GLU A 44 10.20 -6.11 10.41
N GLY A 45 10.69 -5.71 9.22
CA GLY A 45 9.89 -5.19 8.12
C GLY A 45 9.23 -3.84 8.37
N ARG A 46 9.68 -3.09 9.39
CA ARG A 46 9.32 -1.67 9.66
C ARG A 46 7.82 -1.40 9.67
N ARG A 47 7.03 -2.36 10.15
CA ARG A 47 5.58 -2.21 10.22
C ARG A 47 5.19 -1.06 11.14
N THR A 48 4.28 -0.22 10.67
CA THR A 48 3.88 0.99 11.38
C THR A 48 3.50 0.72 12.84
N GLY A 49 4.14 1.43 13.77
CA GLY A 49 3.98 1.31 15.22
C GLY A 49 4.75 0.19 15.92
N THR A 50 5.55 -0.59 15.20
CA THR A 50 6.37 -1.67 15.78
C THR A 50 7.72 -1.18 16.30
N ALA A 51 8.43 -2.03 17.05
CA ALA A 51 9.80 -1.75 17.48
C ALA A 51 10.76 -1.57 16.28
N GLY A 52 10.56 -2.36 15.23
CA GLY A 52 11.30 -2.26 13.98
C GLY A 52 11.17 -0.89 13.29
N GLU A 53 9.94 -0.35 13.21
CA GLU A 53 9.71 1.01 12.72
C GLU A 53 10.40 2.04 13.62
N GLN A 54 10.30 1.93 14.95
CA GLN A 54 10.95 2.87 15.87
C GLN A 54 12.47 2.89 15.72
N LEU A 55 13.10 1.72 15.49
CA LEU A 55 14.52 1.60 15.20
C LEU A 55 14.89 2.27 13.86
N ALA A 56 14.03 2.12 12.85
CA ALA A 56 14.20 2.81 11.56
C ALA A 56 14.07 4.33 11.72
N ALA A 57 13.07 4.80 12.44
CA ALA A 57 12.84 6.22 12.71
C ALA A 57 14.04 6.86 13.44
N ALA A 58 14.57 6.18 14.46
CA ALA A 58 15.75 6.61 15.20
C ALA A 58 17.00 6.66 14.31
N TYR A 59 17.18 5.65 13.44
CA TYR A 59 18.26 5.65 12.47
C TYR A 59 18.18 6.83 11.50
N ILE A 60 17.01 7.06 10.90
CA ILE A 60 16.79 8.16 9.95
C ILE A 60 17.05 9.52 10.62
N ALA A 61 16.55 9.72 11.84
CA ALA A 61 16.78 10.93 12.61
C ALA A 61 18.27 11.18 12.88
N GLU A 62 19.02 10.13 13.24
CA GLU A 62 20.47 10.23 13.44
C GLU A 62 21.21 10.51 12.12
N GLN A 63 20.80 9.90 11.00
CA GLN A 63 21.38 10.21 9.68
C GLN A 63 21.12 11.65 9.25
N MET A 64 19.93 12.19 9.48
CA MET A 64 19.61 13.60 9.24
C MET A 64 20.48 14.53 10.11
N LYS A 65 20.65 14.20 11.39
CA LYS A 65 21.51 14.95 12.31
C LYS A 65 22.98 14.92 11.89
N LEU A 66 23.52 13.75 11.53
CA LEU A 66 24.89 13.59 11.02
C LEU A 66 25.10 14.34 9.69
N ALA A 67 24.06 14.46 8.87
CA ALA A 67 24.07 15.28 7.67
C ALA A 67 23.97 16.80 7.96
N GLY A 68 23.79 17.21 9.21
CA GLY A 68 23.74 18.61 9.62
C GLY A 68 22.39 19.30 9.40
N LEU A 69 21.31 18.52 9.25
CA LEU A 69 19.95 19.04 9.18
C LEU A 69 19.45 19.36 10.58
N SER A 70 18.58 20.36 10.68
CA SER A 70 17.89 20.70 11.93
C SER A 70 16.59 19.87 12.10
N PRO A 71 16.19 19.53 13.33
CA PRO A 71 14.90 18.87 13.58
C PRO A 71 13.72 19.79 13.27
N LYS A 72 12.64 19.22 12.72
CA LYS A 72 11.39 19.96 12.44
C LYS A 72 10.12 19.17 12.76
N GLY A 73 10.25 18.07 13.49
CA GLY A 73 9.14 17.30 14.03
C GLY A 73 8.54 17.96 15.29
N ALA A 74 7.48 17.35 15.83
CA ALA A 74 6.87 17.79 17.08
C ALA A 74 7.77 17.48 18.30
N GLU A 75 8.57 16.42 18.20
CA GLU A 75 9.48 15.92 19.22
C GLU A 75 10.89 15.76 18.61
N GLY A 76 11.61 16.87 18.47
CA GLY A 76 12.88 16.88 17.75
C GLY A 76 12.68 16.54 16.27
N TYR A 77 13.31 15.48 15.77
CA TYR A 77 13.06 15.03 14.39
C TYR A 77 11.74 14.25 14.27
N LEU A 78 11.17 13.75 15.36
CA LEU A 78 10.04 12.85 15.32
C LEU A 78 8.72 13.62 15.33
N GLN A 79 7.75 13.13 14.56
CA GLN A 79 6.37 13.60 14.60
C GLN A 79 5.46 12.38 14.76
N PRO A 80 5.17 11.97 16.02
CA PRO A 80 4.26 10.86 16.27
C PRO A 80 2.81 11.23 15.95
N PHE A 81 2.04 10.24 15.51
CA PHE A 81 0.61 10.36 15.25
C PHE A 81 -0.11 9.03 15.48
N ILE A 82 -1.42 9.09 15.74
CA ILE A 82 -2.24 7.90 15.97
C ILE A 82 -2.83 7.40 14.66
N VAL A 83 -2.47 6.19 14.28
CA VAL A 83 -3.17 5.40 13.26
C VAL A 83 -4.33 4.68 13.92
N ARG A 84 -5.54 4.87 13.40
CA ARG A 84 -6.75 4.18 13.88
C ARG A 84 -7.10 3.08 12.90
N GLU A 85 -7.03 1.83 13.34
CA GLU A 85 -7.29 0.64 12.52
C GLU A 85 -8.51 -0.08 13.09
N GLY A 86 -9.71 0.26 12.64
CA GLY A 86 -10.90 -0.45 13.10
C GLY A 86 -11.02 -0.61 14.63
N ARG A 87 -11.32 -1.83 15.06
CA ARG A 87 -11.58 -2.18 16.47
C ARG A 87 -11.45 -3.67 16.73
N ASP A 88 -11.14 -4.00 17.97
CA ASP A 88 -11.15 -5.37 18.50
C ASP A 88 -12.30 -5.56 19.49
N PRO A 89 -12.62 -6.81 19.87
CA PRO A 89 -13.44 -7.08 21.05
C PRO A 89 -12.93 -6.32 22.27
N GLY A 90 -13.82 -5.53 22.89
CA GLY A 90 -13.52 -4.80 24.12
C GLY A 90 -13.46 -5.71 25.35
N PRO A 91 -12.94 -5.20 26.49
CA PRO A 91 -12.81 -5.98 27.72
C PRO A 91 -14.15 -6.46 28.30
N GLN A 92 -15.26 -5.79 27.97
CA GLN A 92 -16.59 -6.21 28.40
C GLN A 92 -17.26 -7.20 27.43
N THR A 93 -16.62 -7.54 26.31
CA THR A 93 -17.22 -8.47 25.34
C THR A 93 -17.39 -9.85 25.95
N LEU A 94 -18.61 -10.37 25.86
CA LEU A 94 -19.03 -11.62 26.46
C LEU A 94 -19.99 -12.35 25.52
N LEU A 95 -19.84 -13.66 25.44
CA LEU A 95 -20.88 -14.58 24.99
C LEU A 95 -20.81 -15.81 25.90
N SER A 96 -21.96 -16.22 26.42
CA SER A 96 -22.11 -17.48 27.14
C SER A 96 -23.32 -18.25 26.63
N ILE A 97 -23.16 -19.57 26.49
CA ILE A 97 -24.21 -20.51 26.09
C ILE A 97 -24.28 -21.59 27.17
N ASN A 98 -25.44 -21.77 27.81
CA ASN A 98 -25.66 -22.75 28.88
C ASN A 98 -24.55 -22.70 29.96
N ASN A 99 -24.25 -21.49 30.46
CA ASN A 99 -23.18 -21.19 31.43
C ASN A 99 -21.74 -21.43 30.96
N THR A 100 -21.53 -21.89 29.73
CA THR A 100 -20.20 -21.98 29.12
C THR A 100 -19.80 -20.61 28.56
N ARG A 101 -18.81 -19.97 29.17
CA ARG A 101 -18.25 -18.71 28.70
C ARG A 101 -17.30 -18.94 27.53
N LEU A 102 -17.50 -18.21 26.45
CA LEU A 102 -16.69 -18.28 25.23
C LEU A 102 -15.62 -17.19 25.19
N VAL A 103 -14.54 -17.43 24.46
CA VAL A 103 -13.40 -16.51 24.32
C VAL A 103 -13.64 -15.51 23.17
N PRO A 104 -13.81 -14.20 23.45
CA PRO A 104 -13.94 -13.19 22.40
C PRO A 104 -12.71 -13.15 21.50
N GLY A 105 -12.90 -13.01 20.19
CA GLY A 105 -11.82 -13.00 19.23
C GLY A 105 -11.41 -14.39 18.73
N GLU A 106 -11.74 -15.45 19.46
CA GLU A 106 -11.38 -16.84 19.12
C GLU A 106 -12.63 -17.69 18.85
N ASP A 107 -13.50 -17.84 19.86
CA ASP A 107 -14.73 -18.64 19.77
C ASP A 107 -15.86 -17.89 19.06
N PHE A 108 -15.87 -16.57 19.16
CA PHE A 108 -16.83 -15.68 18.50
C PHE A 108 -16.23 -14.29 18.25
N LEU A 109 -16.82 -13.54 17.33
CA LEU A 109 -16.47 -12.15 17.03
C LEU A 109 -17.71 -11.26 17.11
N PRO A 110 -17.67 -10.10 17.80
CA PRO A 110 -18.69 -9.08 17.64
C PRO A 110 -18.66 -8.56 16.21
N LEU A 111 -19.81 -8.31 15.62
CA LEU A 111 -19.90 -7.82 14.25
C LEU A 111 -19.80 -6.29 14.22
N PRO A 112 -19.16 -5.66 13.23
CA PRO A 112 -18.91 -4.22 13.24
C PRO A 112 -20.18 -3.36 13.32
N PHE A 113 -21.30 -3.83 12.78
CA PHE A 113 -22.57 -3.11 12.86
C PHE A 113 -23.33 -3.36 14.18
N SER A 114 -22.78 -4.14 15.11
CA SER A 114 -23.40 -4.44 16.41
C SER A 114 -23.49 -3.20 17.30
N ALA A 115 -24.59 -3.07 18.05
CA ALA A 115 -24.65 -2.15 19.18
C ALA A 115 -23.69 -2.58 20.30
N VAL A 116 -23.12 -1.61 21.03
CA VAL A 116 -22.43 -1.86 22.31
C VAL A 116 -23.51 -2.01 23.39
N LYS A 117 -24.00 -3.24 23.57
CA LYS A 117 -25.16 -3.53 24.43
C LYS A 117 -25.13 -4.99 24.93
N ALA A 118 -25.82 -5.24 26.02
CA ALA A 118 -26.14 -6.59 26.50
C ALA A 118 -27.48 -7.10 25.96
N ALA A 119 -27.58 -8.41 25.81
CA ALA A 119 -28.84 -9.13 25.67
C ALA A 119 -28.73 -10.46 26.43
N LYS A 120 -29.85 -10.94 26.97
CA LYS A 120 -29.94 -12.25 27.63
C LYS A 120 -31.32 -12.85 27.34
N GLY A 121 -31.38 -14.16 27.13
CA GLY A 121 -32.64 -14.88 27.01
C GLY A 121 -32.45 -16.39 26.94
N GLU A 122 -33.56 -17.12 27.12
CA GLU A 122 -33.65 -18.55 26.83
C GLU A 122 -34.12 -18.69 25.38
N VAL A 123 -33.29 -19.26 24.52
CA VAL A 123 -33.48 -19.24 23.06
C VAL A 123 -33.75 -20.63 22.53
N LEU A 124 -34.90 -20.80 21.87
CA LEU A 124 -35.26 -22.05 21.20
C LEU A 124 -34.75 -22.04 19.75
N PRO A 125 -33.97 -23.04 19.31
CA PRO A 125 -33.51 -23.13 17.93
C PRO A 125 -34.67 -23.13 16.93
N GLY A 126 -34.55 -22.32 15.87
CA GLY A 126 -35.58 -22.19 14.84
C GLY A 126 -36.82 -21.38 15.26
N VAL A 127 -36.88 -20.88 16.51
CA VAL A 127 -37.97 -20.04 17.00
C VAL A 127 -37.48 -18.61 17.20
N ASN A 128 -38.16 -17.67 16.55
CA ASN A 128 -37.85 -16.25 16.57
C ASN A 128 -38.86 -15.50 17.45
N GLU A 129 -38.65 -15.54 18.76
CA GLU A 129 -39.51 -14.89 19.75
C GLU A 129 -39.25 -13.38 19.82
N VAL A 130 -40.32 -12.58 19.88
CA VAL A 130 -40.21 -11.13 20.11
C VAL A 130 -39.61 -10.89 21.50
N ASP A 131 -38.79 -9.85 21.62
CA ASP A 131 -38.07 -9.46 22.84
C ASP A 131 -37.01 -10.48 23.32
N ASN A 132 -36.56 -11.38 22.45
CA ASN A 132 -35.56 -12.40 22.76
C ASN A 132 -34.34 -12.35 21.79
N ILE A 133 -33.25 -13.05 22.13
CA ILE A 133 -32.10 -13.23 21.24
C ILE A 133 -32.51 -14.20 20.13
N TRP A 134 -32.12 -13.90 18.89
CA TRP A 134 -32.36 -14.78 17.75
C TRP A 134 -31.09 -15.50 17.34
N LEU A 135 -31.19 -16.83 17.20
CA LEU A 135 -30.18 -17.65 16.55
C LEU A 135 -30.45 -17.67 15.05
N ILE A 136 -29.46 -17.26 14.25
CA ILE A 136 -29.58 -17.30 12.80
C ILE A 136 -28.57 -18.28 12.24
N ASP A 137 -29.08 -19.40 11.72
CA ASP A 137 -28.29 -20.38 10.99
C ASP A 137 -27.93 -19.82 9.61
N VAL A 138 -26.65 -19.67 9.35
CA VAL A 138 -26.14 -19.12 8.10
C VAL A 138 -26.17 -20.16 6.97
N LYS A 139 -26.11 -21.48 7.27
CA LYS A 139 -26.23 -22.54 6.25
C LYS A 139 -27.60 -22.59 5.60
N GLU A 140 -28.65 -22.17 6.32
CA GLU A 140 -30.02 -22.15 5.81
C GLU A 140 -30.29 -21.00 4.83
N TRP A 141 -29.35 -20.09 4.63
CA TRP A 141 -29.54 -19.00 3.66
C TRP A 141 -29.38 -19.56 2.25
N GLU A 142 -30.21 -19.09 1.30
CA GLU A 142 -30.13 -19.52 -0.11
C GLU A 142 -28.73 -19.31 -0.73
N ASP A 143 -27.98 -18.33 -0.22
CA ASP A 143 -26.58 -18.07 -0.55
C ASP A 143 -25.55 -18.88 0.27
N GLY A 144 -25.97 -19.54 1.36
CA GLY A 144 -25.14 -20.32 2.30
C GLY A 144 -24.62 -21.65 1.73
N ASN A 145 -25.16 -22.10 0.60
CA ASN A 145 -24.62 -23.22 -0.20
C ASN A 145 -23.47 -22.79 -1.13
N ASN A 146 -23.11 -21.50 -1.14
CA ASN A 146 -21.94 -21.01 -1.85
C ASN A 146 -20.67 -21.33 -1.03
N PRO A 147 -19.64 -22.00 -1.58
CA PRO A 147 -18.39 -22.32 -0.88
C PRO A 147 -17.51 -21.08 -0.59
N HIS A 148 -18.09 -19.89 -0.45
CA HIS A 148 -17.41 -18.61 -0.27
C HIS A 148 -17.98 -17.85 0.93
N ALA A 149 -17.11 -17.11 1.62
CA ALA A 149 -17.51 -16.17 2.67
C ALA A 149 -18.61 -15.24 2.15
N LEU A 150 -19.75 -15.16 2.85
CA LEU A 150 -20.81 -14.24 2.52
C LEU A 150 -20.34 -12.81 2.76
N ALA A 151 -20.87 -11.87 1.97
CA ALA A 151 -20.58 -10.47 2.16
C ALA A 151 -21.14 -9.99 3.51
N GLN A 152 -20.37 -9.15 4.22
CA GLN A 152 -20.79 -8.45 5.45
C GLN A 152 -22.18 -7.80 5.31
N GLU A 153 -22.55 -7.34 4.11
CA GLU A 153 -23.85 -6.73 3.82
C GLU A 153 -25.04 -7.67 4.04
N THR A 154 -24.87 -8.98 3.78
CA THR A 154 -25.91 -9.98 4.03
C THR A 154 -26.16 -10.13 5.52
N TYR A 155 -25.09 -10.19 6.31
CA TYR A 155 -25.16 -10.20 7.78
C TYR A 155 -25.84 -8.94 8.33
N ILE A 156 -25.52 -7.76 7.80
CA ILE A 156 -26.19 -6.50 8.16
C ILE A 156 -27.69 -6.60 7.88
N LYS A 157 -28.07 -7.04 6.68
CA LYS A 157 -29.47 -7.13 6.26
C LYS A 157 -30.27 -8.09 7.16
N LYS A 158 -29.71 -9.26 7.47
CA LYS A 158 -30.36 -10.27 8.33
C LYS A 158 -30.51 -9.76 9.77
N ALA A 159 -29.50 -9.09 10.32
CA ALA A 159 -29.60 -8.53 11.65
C ALA A 159 -30.57 -7.33 11.72
N LYS A 160 -30.70 -6.53 10.66
CA LYS A 160 -31.74 -5.49 10.54
C LYS A 160 -33.14 -6.08 10.55
N ASP A 161 -33.39 -7.10 9.72
CA ASP A 161 -34.68 -7.77 9.66
C ASP A 161 -35.06 -8.40 11.01
N ALA A 162 -34.11 -9.05 11.69
CA ALA A 162 -34.32 -9.59 13.03
C ALA A 162 -34.68 -8.49 14.05
N LYS A 163 -33.96 -7.37 14.04
CA LYS A 163 -34.27 -6.20 14.87
C LYS A 163 -35.69 -5.67 14.60
N GLU A 164 -36.05 -5.46 13.34
CA GLU A 164 -37.36 -4.91 12.95
C GLU A 164 -38.51 -5.81 13.41
N LYS A 165 -38.26 -7.13 13.50
CA LYS A 165 -39.21 -8.12 13.99
C LYS A 165 -39.14 -8.38 15.50
N GLY A 166 -38.33 -7.62 16.24
CA GLY A 166 -38.33 -7.61 17.71
C GLY A 166 -37.20 -8.39 18.39
N ALA A 167 -36.17 -8.83 17.68
CA ALA A 167 -35.01 -9.45 18.32
C ALA A 167 -34.29 -8.46 19.27
N THR A 168 -33.85 -8.92 20.44
CA THR A 168 -33.03 -8.12 21.39
C THR A 168 -31.54 -8.29 21.19
N GLY A 169 -31.12 -9.31 20.44
CA GLY A 169 -29.74 -9.60 20.03
C GLY A 169 -29.71 -10.67 18.95
N VAL A 170 -28.60 -10.81 18.23
CA VAL A 170 -28.44 -11.79 17.15
C VAL A 170 -27.15 -12.58 17.33
N VAL A 171 -27.25 -13.91 17.23
CA VAL A 171 -26.09 -14.81 17.17
C VAL A 171 -26.13 -15.54 15.84
N PHE A 172 -25.16 -15.24 14.98
CA PHE A 172 -24.96 -15.95 13.72
C PHE A 172 -24.06 -17.17 13.97
N TYR A 173 -24.48 -18.32 13.49
CA TYR A 173 -23.73 -19.58 13.61
C TYR A 173 -23.80 -20.37 12.31
N ASN A 174 -22.98 -21.41 12.21
CA ASN A 174 -22.86 -22.27 11.03
C ASN A 174 -22.40 -21.54 9.75
N GLY A 175 -21.78 -20.36 9.85
CA GLY A 175 -21.29 -19.62 8.68
C GLY A 175 -20.14 -20.32 7.93
N PRO A 176 -20.05 -20.19 6.59
CA PRO A 176 -18.91 -20.69 5.81
C PRO A 176 -17.64 -19.83 5.95
N GLU A 177 -17.72 -18.71 6.67
CA GLU A 177 -16.62 -17.78 6.84
C GLU A 177 -15.55 -18.31 7.79
N GLU A 178 -14.29 -18.10 7.41
CA GLU A 178 -13.18 -18.24 8.34
C GLU A 178 -13.13 -17.07 9.33
N ARG A 179 -12.69 -17.33 10.57
CA ARG A 179 -12.52 -16.29 11.61
C ARG A 179 -11.72 -15.09 11.11
N SER A 180 -10.64 -15.35 10.37
CA SER A 180 -9.79 -14.32 9.79
C SER A 180 -10.52 -13.44 8.77
N SER A 181 -11.54 -13.96 8.09
CA SER A 181 -12.38 -13.22 7.13
C SER A 181 -13.36 -12.30 7.84
N VAL A 182 -14.00 -12.78 8.92
CA VAL A 182 -14.93 -11.99 9.73
C VAL A 182 -14.19 -10.90 10.52
N ALA A 183 -12.99 -11.20 11.02
CA ALA A 183 -12.13 -10.20 11.66
C ALA A 183 -11.83 -9.02 10.72
N ARG A 184 -11.75 -9.24 9.40
CA ARG A 184 -11.55 -8.13 8.42
C ARG A 184 -12.68 -7.13 8.40
N TRP A 185 -13.88 -7.51 8.81
CA TRP A 185 -15.02 -6.59 8.85
C TRP A 185 -14.87 -5.57 9.97
N LEU A 186 -14.13 -5.90 11.03
CA LEU A 186 -13.87 -4.99 12.15
C LEU A 186 -12.87 -3.87 11.81
N ASP A 187 -12.04 -4.08 10.79
CA ASP A 187 -11.08 -3.09 10.29
C ASP A 187 -11.73 -2.00 9.45
N GLN A 188 -12.97 -2.21 9.00
CA GLN A 188 -13.68 -1.25 8.17
C GLN A 188 -14.21 -0.06 9.01
N PRO A 189 -14.20 1.16 8.44
CA PRO A 189 -14.84 2.31 9.06
C PRO A 189 -16.28 1.97 9.44
N GLY A 190 -16.71 2.41 10.63
CA GLY A 190 -18.05 2.12 11.12
C GLY A 190 -19.12 2.61 10.15
N GLY A 191 -19.84 1.68 9.53
CA GLY A 191 -21.06 1.95 8.81
C GLY A 191 -22.24 2.19 9.78
N GLU A 192 -23.45 2.06 9.28
CA GLU A 192 -24.65 2.11 10.12
C GLU A 192 -24.56 1.08 11.26
N THR A 193 -24.78 1.55 12.48
CA THR A 193 -24.82 0.71 13.68
C THR A 193 -26.25 0.31 13.97
N LEU A 194 -26.45 -0.96 14.27
CA LEU A 194 -27.71 -1.47 14.81
C LEU A 194 -27.88 -0.99 16.26
N THR A 195 -29.11 -1.13 16.75
CA THR A 195 -29.48 -0.84 18.14
C THR A 195 -29.50 -2.09 19.03
N ILE A 196 -29.16 -3.25 18.45
CA ILE A 196 -29.07 -4.54 19.13
C ILE A 196 -27.66 -5.15 18.95
N PRO A 197 -27.17 -5.93 19.92
CA PRO A 197 -25.91 -6.62 19.82
C PRO A 197 -25.98 -7.78 18.79
N ALA A 198 -24.91 -7.98 18.03
CA ALA A 198 -24.79 -9.02 17.02
C ALA A 198 -23.38 -9.63 17.02
N VAL A 199 -23.31 -10.96 17.03
CA VAL A 199 -22.04 -11.72 17.04
C VAL A 199 -22.04 -12.83 15.98
N TRP A 200 -20.85 -13.14 15.48
CA TRP A 200 -20.58 -14.31 14.65
C TRP A 200 -19.85 -15.38 15.46
N CYS A 201 -20.22 -16.64 15.31
CA CYS A 201 -19.63 -17.78 16.00
C CYS A 201 -18.79 -18.63 15.03
N ASN A 202 -17.63 -19.11 15.49
CA ASN A 202 -16.81 -20.04 14.71
C ASN A 202 -17.44 -21.44 14.64
N GLU A 203 -16.82 -22.37 13.91
CA GLU A 203 -17.31 -23.75 13.75
C GLU A 203 -17.51 -24.48 15.09
N LYS A 204 -16.54 -24.38 16.00
CA LYS A 204 -16.59 -25.03 17.32
C LYS A 204 -17.76 -24.53 18.17
N THR A 205 -17.98 -23.21 18.21
CA THR A 205 -19.11 -22.61 18.91
C THR A 205 -20.43 -22.94 18.23
N SER A 206 -20.46 -22.96 16.90
CA SER A 206 -21.64 -23.34 16.12
C SER A 206 -22.10 -24.77 16.42
N ALA A 207 -21.16 -25.69 16.64
CA ALA A 207 -21.48 -27.06 17.04
C ALA A 207 -22.23 -27.14 18.39
N LEU A 208 -21.99 -26.19 19.31
CA LEU A 208 -22.74 -26.11 20.58
C LEU A 208 -24.20 -25.71 20.36
N LEU A 209 -24.45 -24.84 19.38
CA LEU A 209 -25.78 -24.35 19.02
C LEU A 209 -26.56 -25.33 18.12
N GLY A 210 -25.87 -26.22 17.40
CA GLY A 210 -26.45 -27.24 16.54
C GLY A 210 -26.70 -28.60 17.21
N ALA A 211 -26.20 -28.81 18.43
CA ALA A 211 -26.28 -30.08 19.15
C ALA A 211 -27.66 -30.34 19.76
N GLY A 212 -28.72 -30.41 18.95
CA GLY A 212 -29.97 -31.15 19.21
C GLY A 212 -30.64 -31.03 20.58
N ASP A 213 -30.41 -29.97 21.36
CA ASP A 213 -31.01 -29.84 22.68
C ASP A 213 -32.40 -29.24 22.53
N ALA A 214 -33.42 -30.11 22.59
CA ALA A 214 -34.82 -29.72 22.49
C ALA A 214 -35.28 -28.75 23.61
N GLY A 215 -34.42 -28.50 24.61
CA GLY A 215 -34.67 -27.63 25.76
C GLY A 215 -34.32 -26.14 25.59
N GLY A 216 -33.73 -25.73 24.46
CA GLY A 216 -33.29 -24.35 24.25
C GLY A 216 -31.96 -24.01 24.92
N PHE A 217 -31.48 -22.79 24.70
CA PHE A 217 -30.18 -22.31 25.15
C PHE A 217 -30.32 -21.09 26.06
N GLU A 218 -29.71 -21.11 27.25
CA GLU A 218 -29.53 -19.89 28.02
C GLU A 218 -28.35 -19.11 27.41
N ILE A 219 -28.67 -18.02 26.71
CA ILE A 219 -27.69 -17.16 26.05
C ILE A 219 -27.61 -15.83 26.77
N ALA A 220 -26.40 -15.43 27.13
CA ALA A 220 -26.09 -14.06 27.54
C ALA A 220 -24.96 -13.52 26.66
N MET A 221 -25.12 -12.31 26.17
CA MET A 221 -24.12 -11.64 25.35
C MET A 221 -23.97 -10.18 25.77
N GLN A 222 -22.74 -9.67 25.65
CA GLN A 222 -22.40 -8.25 25.74
C GLN A 222 -21.44 -7.98 24.59
N VAL A 223 -21.80 -7.04 23.72
CA VAL A 223 -20.84 -6.53 22.74
C VAL A 223 -20.18 -5.28 23.30
N ASP A 224 -18.86 -5.24 23.18
CA ASP A 224 -18.01 -4.11 23.46
C ASP A 224 -16.89 -4.05 22.40
N PHE A 225 -16.34 -2.87 22.18
CA PHE A 225 -15.27 -2.66 21.21
C PHE A 225 -14.17 -1.79 21.81
N LYS A 226 -12.93 -2.21 21.65
CA LYS A 226 -11.77 -1.35 21.89
C LYS A 226 -11.20 -0.88 20.54
N PRO A 227 -10.93 0.43 20.36
CA PRO A 227 -10.27 0.89 19.13
C PRO A 227 -8.86 0.29 19.06
N VAL A 228 -8.46 -0.24 17.91
CA VAL A 228 -7.06 -0.59 17.69
C VAL A 228 -6.34 0.67 17.23
N ARG A 229 -5.30 1.01 17.97
CA ARG A 229 -4.50 2.21 17.73
C ARG A 229 -3.04 1.80 17.67
N ARG A 230 -2.35 2.26 16.63
CA ARG A 230 -0.90 2.24 16.56
C ARG A 230 -0.39 3.68 16.55
N THR A 231 0.86 3.85 16.96
CA THR A 231 1.52 5.15 16.87
C THR A 231 2.50 5.09 15.71
N GLY A 232 2.15 5.70 14.58
CA GLY A 232 3.11 5.94 13.50
C GLY A 232 3.97 7.16 13.83
N THR A 233 5.14 7.25 13.22
CA THR A 233 6.07 8.36 13.47
C THR A 233 6.68 8.87 12.18
N ASN A 234 6.35 10.09 11.74
CA ASN A 234 7.12 10.71 10.65
C ASN A 234 8.48 11.18 11.19
N VAL A 235 9.51 11.19 10.35
CA VAL A 235 10.83 11.76 10.68
C VAL A 235 11.10 12.97 9.78
N VAL A 236 11.31 14.13 10.40
CA VAL A 236 11.31 15.43 9.73
C VAL A 236 12.62 16.18 9.98
N GLY A 237 13.40 16.35 8.92
CA GLY A 237 14.66 17.11 8.91
C GLY A 237 14.56 18.35 8.04
N TYR A 238 15.28 19.41 8.40
CA TYR A 238 15.16 20.71 7.75
C TYR A 238 16.51 21.38 7.49
N VAL A 239 16.68 21.85 6.26
CA VAL A 239 17.73 22.77 5.83
C VAL A 239 17.13 24.17 5.74
N ASP A 240 17.39 24.98 6.76
CA ASP A 240 17.00 26.38 6.80
C ASP A 240 18.02 27.23 6.02
N ASN A 241 17.57 27.81 4.91
CA ASN A 241 18.32 28.76 4.10
C ASN A 241 17.80 30.19 4.26
N GLN A 242 16.87 30.43 5.19
CA GLN A 242 16.14 31.68 5.38
C GLN A 242 15.36 32.12 4.12
N ALA A 243 14.95 31.15 3.31
CA ALA A 243 14.19 31.42 2.09
C ALA A 243 12.70 31.57 2.37
N ALA A 244 11.98 32.27 1.49
CA ALA A 244 10.52 32.44 1.60
C ALA A 244 9.74 31.14 1.34
N THR A 245 10.28 30.26 0.51
CA THR A 245 9.64 29.02 0.08
C THR A 245 10.41 27.79 0.52
N THR A 246 9.70 26.68 0.68
CA THR A 246 10.28 25.38 1.05
C THR A 246 9.95 24.32 0.01
N ILE A 247 10.93 23.52 -0.38
CA ILE A 247 10.74 22.31 -1.19
C ILE A 247 10.68 21.11 -0.25
N VAL A 248 9.67 20.26 -0.43
CA VAL A 248 9.52 19.02 0.34
C VAL A 248 10.08 17.86 -0.48
N ILE A 249 10.95 17.05 0.13
CA ILE A 249 11.49 15.81 -0.43
C ILE A 249 11.01 14.68 0.47
N GLY A 250 10.19 13.78 -0.07
CA GLY A 250 9.52 12.74 0.69
C GLY A 250 9.81 11.33 0.19
N ALA A 251 9.74 10.39 1.12
CA ALA A 251 9.66 8.95 0.91
C ALA A 251 9.00 8.34 2.15
N HIS A 252 8.32 7.21 2.05
CA HIS A 252 7.94 6.47 3.25
C HIS A 252 9.05 5.51 3.65
N TYR A 253 9.09 5.18 4.94
CA TYR A 253 10.08 4.25 5.48
C TYR A 253 9.45 3.05 6.18
N ASP A 254 8.14 3.07 6.45
CA ASP A 254 7.42 1.89 6.91
C ASP A 254 7.29 0.84 5.78
N HIS A 255 7.09 -0.41 6.17
CA HIS A 255 6.76 -1.50 5.25
C HIS A 255 5.89 -2.56 5.96
N LEU A 256 5.76 -3.76 5.39
CA LEU A 256 4.70 -4.71 5.71
C LEU A 256 4.92 -5.60 6.94
N GLY A 257 6.05 -5.51 7.64
CA GLY A 257 6.35 -6.38 8.77
C GLY A 257 6.49 -7.84 8.39
N TYR A 258 5.67 -8.71 8.96
CA TYR A 258 5.50 -10.11 8.58
C TYR A 258 4.32 -10.33 7.62
N GLY A 259 3.82 -9.27 6.98
CA GLY A 259 2.67 -9.30 6.08
C GLY A 259 1.31 -9.24 6.78
N GLU A 260 1.26 -8.78 8.03
CA GLU A 260 0.05 -8.86 8.87
C GLU A 260 -1.07 -7.92 8.43
N ASP A 261 -0.72 -6.82 7.77
CA ASP A 261 -1.68 -5.78 7.33
C ASP A 261 -2.34 -6.09 5.98
N ARG A 262 -2.18 -7.34 5.51
CA ARG A 262 -2.92 -7.94 4.37
C ARG A 262 -2.67 -7.29 3.01
N ASN A 263 -1.57 -6.55 2.89
CA ASN A 263 -1.07 -6.03 1.62
C ASN A 263 0.05 -6.92 1.04
N SER A 264 0.47 -7.98 1.75
CA SER A 264 1.48 -8.93 1.27
C SER A 264 1.01 -9.70 0.02
N LEU A 265 1.90 -9.82 -0.96
CA LEU A 265 1.75 -10.67 -2.14
C LEU A 265 2.33 -12.09 -1.95
N ALA A 266 2.77 -12.41 -0.72
CA ALA A 266 3.14 -13.74 -0.25
C ALA A 266 2.36 -14.13 1.01
N PRO A 267 1.01 -14.14 0.99
CA PRO A 267 0.19 -14.24 2.20
C PRO A 267 0.30 -15.57 2.98
N ASN A 268 0.95 -16.58 2.40
CA ASN A 268 1.19 -17.88 3.04
C ASN A 268 2.58 -17.98 3.69
N GLU A 269 3.40 -16.94 3.56
CA GLU A 269 4.77 -16.90 4.08
C GLU A 269 4.85 -15.92 5.25
N LYS A 270 5.10 -16.46 6.45
CA LYS A 270 5.34 -15.66 7.65
C LYS A 270 6.83 -15.32 7.77
N ALA A 271 7.32 -14.53 6.82
CA ALA A 271 8.69 -14.02 6.82
C ALA A 271 8.72 -12.50 6.82
N VAL A 272 9.88 -11.93 7.19
CA VAL A 272 10.07 -10.49 7.23
C VAL A 272 9.99 -9.93 5.81
N HIS A 273 9.16 -8.91 5.62
CA HIS A 273 9.08 -8.13 4.39
C HIS A 273 10.10 -7.01 4.55
N ASN A 274 11.28 -7.19 3.96
CA ASN A 274 12.40 -6.28 4.17
C ASN A 274 12.23 -4.95 3.43
N GLY A 275 11.52 -4.91 2.31
CA GLY A 275 11.16 -3.64 1.67
C GLY A 275 12.37 -2.83 1.21
N ALA A 276 13.32 -3.48 0.54
CA ALA A 276 14.54 -2.85 0.06
C ALA A 276 14.27 -1.82 -1.03
N ASP A 277 13.44 -2.16 -2.03
CA ASP A 277 13.00 -1.17 -3.00
C ASP A 277 11.81 -0.39 -2.45
N ASP A 278 10.92 -1.06 -1.71
CA ASP A 278 9.67 -0.51 -1.15
C ASP A 278 9.71 -0.40 0.40
N ASN A 279 10.13 0.71 0.99
CA ASN A 279 10.69 1.89 0.33
C ASN A 279 11.99 2.36 0.99
N ALA A 280 12.87 1.41 1.32
CA ALA A 280 14.22 1.75 1.78
C ALA A 280 15.02 2.51 0.72
N SER A 281 14.81 2.24 -0.58
CA SER A 281 15.45 2.96 -1.70
C SER A 281 15.07 4.45 -1.73
N GLY A 282 13.78 4.80 -1.65
CA GLY A 282 13.33 6.18 -1.62
C GLY A 282 13.83 6.91 -0.37
N THR A 283 13.79 6.24 0.78
CA THR A 283 14.30 6.79 2.04
C THR A 283 15.82 7.04 1.99
N ALA A 284 16.60 6.12 1.42
CA ALA A 284 18.04 6.27 1.23
C ALA A 284 18.35 7.44 0.29
N ALA A 285 17.66 7.54 -0.85
CA ALA A 285 17.81 8.65 -1.78
C ALA A 285 17.46 10.01 -1.14
N MET A 286 16.41 10.07 -0.31
CA MET A 286 16.03 11.27 0.45
C MET A 286 17.13 11.71 1.41
N LEU A 287 17.71 10.78 2.18
CA LEU A 287 18.80 11.09 3.12
C LEU A 287 20.04 11.67 2.39
N GLU A 288 20.41 11.09 1.26
CA GLU A 288 21.53 11.58 0.45
C GLU A 288 21.25 12.96 -0.17
N LEU A 289 20.05 13.19 -0.71
CA LEU A 289 19.64 14.51 -1.20
C LEU A 289 19.74 15.55 -0.10
N GLY A 290 19.31 15.23 1.12
CA GLY A 290 19.48 16.07 2.30
C GLY A 290 20.91 16.51 2.52
N ARG A 291 21.83 15.56 2.50
CA ARG A 291 23.26 15.81 2.70
C ARG A 291 23.86 16.66 1.57
N MET A 292 23.44 16.40 0.32
CA MET A 292 23.87 17.19 -0.82
C MET A 292 23.36 18.62 -0.74
N LEU A 293 22.06 18.82 -0.49
CA LEU A 293 21.43 20.14 -0.42
C LEU A 293 21.97 20.98 0.72
N LYS A 294 22.23 20.37 1.89
CA LYS A 294 22.82 21.05 3.05
C LYS A 294 24.18 21.70 2.74
N THR A 295 24.96 21.09 1.85
CA THR A 295 26.31 21.58 1.47
C THR A 295 26.31 22.33 0.13
N SER A 296 25.15 22.47 -0.50
CA SER A 296 25.00 23.07 -1.83
C SER A 296 25.00 24.61 -1.78
N LYS A 297 25.06 25.21 -2.98
CA LYS A 297 24.80 26.66 -3.19
C LYS A 297 23.33 26.96 -3.49
N LEU A 298 22.47 25.94 -3.53
CA LEU A 298 21.05 26.08 -3.81
C LEU A 298 20.37 26.58 -2.53
N LYS A 299 20.21 27.89 -2.40
CA LYS A 299 19.75 28.55 -1.15
C LYS A 299 18.48 29.37 -1.32
N ASN A 300 17.90 29.41 -2.51
CA ASN A 300 16.69 30.20 -2.76
C ASN A 300 15.42 29.52 -2.25
N ASN A 301 15.54 28.28 -1.78
CA ASN A 301 14.49 27.55 -1.08
C ASN A 301 15.08 26.93 0.18
N ASN A 302 14.23 26.72 1.19
CA ASN A 302 14.53 25.79 2.27
C ASN A 302 14.23 24.36 1.80
N TYR A 303 14.79 23.37 2.48
CA TYR A 303 14.53 21.96 2.15
C TYR A 303 13.99 21.22 3.36
N LEU A 304 12.84 20.61 3.21
CA LEU A 304 12.21 19.79 4.22
C LEU A 304 12.23 18.34 3.75
N LEU A 305 12.87 17.49 4.53
CA LEU A 305 12.96 16.06 4.28
C LEU A 305 12.00 15.37 5.22
N VAL A 306 11.12 14.52 4.67
CA VAL A 306 10.10 13.83 5.45
C VAL A 306 10.12 12.35 5.10
N ALA A 307 10.53 11.53 6.06
CA ALA A 307 10.29 10.09 6.02
C ALA A 307 8.91 9.82 6.61
N PHE A 308 7.96 9.35 5.79
CA PHE A 308 6.59 9.08 6.21
C PHE A 308 6.44 7.68 6.80
N SER A 309 5.55 7.57 7.79
CA SER A 309 5.08 6.31 8.37
C SER A 309 3.61 6.08 7.98
N GLY A 310 3.16 4.84 7.98
CA GLY A 310 1.78 4.47 7.66
C GLY A 310 1.38 4.75 6.21
N GLU A 311 2.33 4.75 5.28
CA GLU A 311 2.04 4.84 3.84
C GLU A 311 1.24 3.60 3.41
N GLU A 312 1.73 2.43 3.82
CA GLU A 312 1.19 1.10 3.51
C GLU A 312 -0.25 0.92 4.00
N LEU A 313 -0.62 1.68 5.04
CA LEU A 313 -1.94 1.68 5.64
C LEU A 313 -2.89 2.66 4.94
N GLY A 314 -2.43 3.36 3.91
CA GLY A 314 -3.20 4.34 3.15
C GLY A 314 -2.81 5.78 3.50
N LEU A 315 -1.51 6.10 3.46
CA LEU A 315 -0.96 7.47 3.52
C LEU A 315 -1.20 8.19 4.86
N PHE A 316 -1.25 7.47 5.98
CA PHE A 316 -1.58 8.09 7.27
C PHE A 316 -0.58 9.16 7.69
N GLY A 317 0.72 8.92 7.52
CA GLY A 317 1.77 9.86 7.90
C GLY A 317 1.76 11.13 7.07
N SER A 318 1.66 11.05 5.74
CA SER A 318 1.61 12.24 4.90
C SER A 318 0.29 13.01 5.02
N LYS A 319 -0.84 12.33 5.24
CA LYS A 319 -2.12 12.99 5.60
C LYS A 319 -1.98 13.79 6.89
N TYR A 320 -1.49 13.15 7.95
CA TYR A 320 -1.25 13.81 9.23
C TYR A 320 -0.28 14.99 9.09
N PHE A 321 0.82 14.79 8.35
CA PHE A 321 1.81 15.83 8.11
C PHE A 321 1.20 17.07 7.43
N THR A 322 0.44 16.87 6.36
CA THR A 322 -0.16 17.97 5.57
C THR A 322 -1.34 18.65 6.27
N GLU A 323 -1.91 18.04 7.30
CA GLU A 323 -2.90 18.65 8.21
C GLU A 323 -2.24 19.40 9.38
N SER A 324 -0.95 19.15 9.63
CA SER A 324 -0.19 19.85 10.66
C SER A 324 0.25 21.25 10.23
N ASN A 325 0.61 22.09 11.21
CA ASN A 325 1.15 23.44 10.97
C ASN A 325 2.69 23.48 10.93
N ILE A 326 3.39 22.34 10.75
CA ILE A 326 4.87 22.29 10.75
C ILE A 326 5.45 23.22 9.67
N ILE A 327 4.88 23.21 8.48
CA ILE A 327 5.08 24.24 7.45
C ILE A 327 3.71 24.59 6.89
N PRO A 328 3.28 25.87 6.96
CA PRO A 328 2.05 26.29 6.33
C PRO A 328 2.05 25.91 4.84
N PRO A 329 0.98 25.31 4.29
CA PRO A 329 0.94 24.91 2.88
C PRO A 329 1.29 26.04 1.90
N GLY A 330 0.94 27.28 2.25
CA GLY A 330 1.29 28.50 1.49
C GLY A 330 2.80 28.79 1.38
N ASN A 331 3.64 28.13 2.17
CA ASN A 331 5.10 28.26 2.12
C ASN A 331 5.76 27.10 1.37
N VAL A 332 5.03 26.03 1.05
CA VAL A 332 5.56 24.88 0.30
C VAL A 332 5.51 25.17 -1.20
N ASN A 333 6.67 25.25 -1.87
CA ASN A 333 6.77 25.49 -3.31
C ASN A 333 6.21 24.31 -4.11
N TYR A 334 6.75 23.13 -3.85
CA TYR A 334 6.33 21.87 -4.43
C TYR A 334 6.87 20.71 -3.58
N MET A 335 6.37 19.50 -3.84
CA MET A 335 6.83 18.27 -3.20
C MET A 335 7.31 17.27 -4.24
N VAL A 336 8.44 16.62 -3.97
CA VAL A 336 8.96 15.51 -4.78
C VAL A 336 8.95 14.26 -3.91
N ASN A 337 8.23 13.24 -4.35
CA ASN A 337 8.15 11.95 -3.68
C ASN A 337 8.98 10.90 -4.42
N MET A 338 9.72 10.10 -3.67
CA MET A 338 10.48 8.96 -4.19
C MET A 338 9.97 7.69 -3.55
N ASP A 339 9.57 6.76 -4.40
CA ASP A 339 9.00 5.49 -4.00
C ASP A 339 9.47 4.42 -4.97
N MET A 340 10.05 3.33 -4.46
CA MET A 340 10.62 2.27 -5.30
C MET A 340 11.52 2.84 -6.41
N VAL A 341 12.64 3.46 -6.02
CA VAL A 341 13.59 4.13 -6.93
C VAL A 341 14.89 3.34 -7.14
N GLY A 342 14.97 2.14 -6.59
CA GLY A 342 16.13 1.26 -6.63
C GLY A 342 16.13 0.25 -7.78
N ARG A 343 15.06 0.11 -8.56
CA ARG A 343 14.92 -0.92 -9.62
C ARG A 343 14.93 -0.37 -11.04
N LEU A 344 15.46 0.84 -11.22
CA LEU A 344 15.62 1.48 -12.53
C LEU A 344 16.36 0.55 -13.49
N ASN A 345 15.78 0.32 -14.67
CA ASN A 345 16.37 -0.48 -15.74
C ASN A 345 15.99 0.11 -17.11
N ASP A 346 16.78 -0.22 -18.14
CA ASP A 346 16.63 0.37 -19.48
C ASP A 346 15.32 -0.03 -20.17
N GLU A 347 14.76 -1.18 -19.82
CA GLU A 347 13.53 -1.70 -20.44
C GLU A 347 12.30 -0.93 -19.97
N LYS A 348 12.13 -0.79 -18.64
CA LYS A 348 11.01 -0.07 -18.03
C LYS A 348 11.23 1.44 -18.03
N GLY A 349 12.43 1.90 -17.67
CA GLY A 349 12.72 3.31 -17.46
C GLY A 349 12.16 3.82 -16.13
N LEU A 350 12.05 5.14 -16.02
CA LEU A 350 11.53 5.83 -14.84
C LEU A 350 10.12 6.34 -15.11
N GLN A 351 9.17 6.09 -14.20
CA GLN A 351 7.90 6.80 -14.18
C GLN A 351 8.05 8.13 -13.43
N VAL A 352 7.52 9.20 -14.04
CA VAL A 352 7.42 10.53 -13.44
C VAL A 352 5.95 10.96 -13.46
N GLY A 353 5.28 10.79 -12.32
CA GLY A 353 3.90 11.24 -12.09
C GLY A 353 3.81 12.70 -11.64
N GLY A 354 2.61 13.27 -11.67
CA GLY A 354 2.36 14.64 -11.23
C GLY A 354 2.72 15.74 -12.23
N ILE A 355 3.12 15.43 -13.47
CA ILE A 355 3.59 16.47 -14.41
C ILE A 355 2.50 17.48 -14.79
N GLY A 356 1.22 17.12 -14.64
CA GLY A 356 0.10 18.00 -14.89
C GLY A 356 -0.16 19.01 -13.76
N THR A 357 0.51 18.87 -12.62
CA THR A 357 0.26 19.70 -11.43
C THR A 357 0.92 21.07 -11.47
N SER A 358 1.74 21.33 -12.49
CA SER A 358 2.29 22.66 -12.78
C SER A 358 2.60 22.80 -14.27
N PRO A 359 2.28 23.96 -14.91
CA PRO A 359 2.69 24.21 -16.30
C PRO A 359 4.21 24.29 -16.47
N ALA A 360 4.97 24.47 -15.38
CA ALA A 360 6.42 24.58 -15.44
C ALA A 360 7.14 23.23 -15.63
N TRP A 361 6.50 22.10 -15.29
CA TRP A 361 7.18 20.81 -15.20
C TRP A 361 7.81 20.34 -16.51
N GLY A 362 7.12 20.51 -17.63
CA GLY A 362 7.65 20.09 -18.94
C GLY A 362 9.01 20.71 -19.26
N ALA A 363 9.14 22.02 -19.08
CA ALA A 363 10.40 22.73 -19.34
C ALA A 363 11.50 22.42 -18.31
N ILE A 364 11.13 22.14 -17.05
CA ILE A 364 12.08 21.76 -16.00
C ILE A 364 12.63 20.36 -16.28
N LEU A 365 11.75 19.38 -16.53
CA LEU A 365 12.12 18.00 -16.77
C LEU A 365 12.95 17.85 -18.04
N GLN A 366 12.60 18.56 -19.12
CA GLN A 366 13.40 18.57 -20.36
C GLN A 366 14.85 18.98 -20.13
N LYS A 367 15.10 19.92 -19.20
CA LYS A 367 16.46 20.37 -18.85
C LYS A 367 17.15 19.47 -17.84
N SER A 368 16.38 18.75 -17.03
CA SER A 368 16.92 17.98 -15.91
C SER A 368 17.27 16.53 -16.29
N LEU A 369 16.63 16.00 -17.33
CA LEU A 369 16.72 14.59 -17.68
C LEU A 369 18.02 14.26 -18.42
N PRO A 370 18.74 13.18 -18.02
CA PRO A 370 19.78 12.60 -18.85
C PRO A 370 19.21 12.16 -20.20
N SER A 371 19.90 12.46 -21.29
CA SER A 371 19.44 12.14 -22.65
C SER A 371 19.22 10.64 -22.92
N SER A 372 19.86 9.77 -22.13
CA SER A 372 19.73 8.31 -22.22
C SER A 372 18.62 7.74 -21.35
N LEU A 373 18.04 8.51 -20.43
CA LEU A 373 17.06 7.99 -19.49
C LEU A 373 15.68 7.89 -20.16
N LYS A 374 15.17 6.66 -20.25
CA LYS A 374 13.79 6.41 -20.68
C LYS A 374 12.84 6.86 -19.57
N VAL A 375 11.87 7.70 -19.91
CA VAL A 375 10.88 8.24 -18.95
C VAL A 375 9.46 8.06 -19.46
N HIS A 376 8.57 7.66 -18.54
CA HIS A 376 7.13 7.58 -18.73
C HIS A 376 6.46 8.63 -17.86
N TYR A 377 5.66 9.49 -18.47
CA TYR A 377 5.01 10.58 -17.75
C TYR A 377 3.57 10.23 -17.42
N ASP A 378 3.15 10.59 -16.20
CA ASP A 378 1.75 10.63 -15.80
C ASP A 378 1.37 12.04 -15.35
N SER A 379 0.24 12.53 -15.86
CA SER A 379 -0.26 13.86 -15.57
C SER A 379 -0.94 13.97 -14.22
N SER A 380 -1.44 12.86 -13.65
CA SER A 380 -2.21 12.85 -12.41
C SER A 380 -1.38 13.32 -11.22
N GLY A 381 -1.94 14.21 -10.40
CA GLY A 381 -1.38 14.57 -9.09
C GLY A 381 -1.72 13.58 -7.99
N THR A 382 -2.53 12.56 -8.27
CA THR A 382 -2.90 11.49 -7.34
C THR A 382 -2.35 10.14 -7.79
N GLY A 383 -1.82 9.38 -6.84
CA GLY A 383 -1.36 8.01 -7.00
C GLY A 383 -1.31 7.28 -5.65
N PRO A 384 -0.90 6.00 -5.63
CA PRO A 384 -0.84 5.20 -4.42
C PRO A 384 0.45 5.51 -3.62
N SER A 385 0.71 6.78 -3.31
CA SER A 385 1.88 7.19 -2.52
C SER A 385 1.71 8.62 -1.96
N ASP A 386 2.63 9.06 -1.11
CA ASP A 386 2.51 10.23 -0.22
C ASP A 386 2.32 11.58 -0.93
N HIS A 387 2.78 11.71 -2.17
CA HIS A 387 2.56 12.92 -3.00
C HIS A 387 1.07 13.28 -3.10
N THR A 388 0.17 12.30 -3.06
CA THR A 388 -1.29 12.50 -3.08
C THR A 388 -1.76 13.42 -1.94
N SER A 389 -1.17 13.29 -0.75
CA SER A 389 -1.54 14.11 0.41
C SER A 389 -1.21 15.59 0.18
N PHE A 390 -0.10 15.89 -0.52
CA PHE A 390 0.32 17.25 -0.87
C PHE A 390 -0.50 17.83 -2.02
N TYR A 391 -0.75 17.04 -3.07
CA TYR A 391 -1.62 17.46 -4.18
C TYR A 391 -3.00 17.91 -3.69
N ARG A 392 -3.58 17.18 -2.71
CA ARG A 392 -4.86 17.53 -2.07
C ARG A 392 -4.84 18.86 -1.30
N LYS A 393 -3.66 19.44 -1.05
CA LYS A 393 -3.49 20.79 -0.49
C LYS A 393 -3.16 21.85 -1.56
N ASN A 394 -3.39 21.55 -2.84
CA ASN A 394 -3.07 22.41 -3.98
C ASN A 394 -1.58 22.74 -4.10
N ILE A 395 -0.72 21.77 -3.78
CA ILE A 395 0.73 21.87 -3.91
C ILE A 395 1.15 21.12 -5.19
N PRO A 396 1.98 21.71 -6.07
CA PRO A 396 2.56 20.97 -7.20
C PRO A 396 3.37 19.78 -6.70
N VAL A 397 3.24 18.63 -7.36
CA VAL A 397 3.93 17.40 -6.97
C VAL A 397 4.63 16.74 -8.15
N LEU A 398 5.71 16.01 -7.85
CA LEU A 398 6.29 14.99 -8.71
C LEU A 398 6.40 13.68 -7.94
N PHE A 399 6.14 12.58 -8.62
CA PHE A 399 6.27 11.22 -8.09
C PHE A 399 7.25 10.44 -8.96
N LEU A 400 8.33 9.94 -8.37
CA LEU A 400 9.36 9.17 -9.08
C LEU A 400 9.27 7.72 -8.64
N PHE A 401 9.11 6.82 -9.62
CA PHE A 401 8.81 5.40 -9.40
C PHE A 401 9.43 4.54 -10.51
N THR A 402 10.08 3.43 -10.16
CA THR A 402 10.74 2.55 -11.16
C THR A 402 9.87 1.38 -11.62
N GLY A 403 8.60 1.36 -11.22
CA GLY A 403 7.67 0.30 -11.55
C GLY A 403 7.64 -0.79 -10.48
N THR A 404 6.58 -1.59 -10.49
CA THR A 404 6.54 -2.80 -9.66
C THR A 404 7.52 -3.87 -10.17
N HIS A 405 7.83 -4.87 -9.35
CA HIS A 405 8.65 -6.02 -9.74
C HIS A 405 8.23 -7.28 -8.99
N ALA A 406 8.76 -8.43 -9.40
CA ALA A 406 8.33 -9.73 -8.89
C ALA A 406 8.43 -9.90 -7.36
N ASP A 407 9.30 -9.12 -6.72
CA ASP A 407 9.55 -9.10 -5.27
C ASP A 407 8.68 -8.09 -4.49
N TYR A 408 7.94 -7.22 -5.19
CA TYR A 408 7.07 -6.20 -4.57
C TYR A 408 6.12 -6.82 -3.55
N HIS A 409 6.05 -6.23 -2.35
CA HIS A 409 5.23 -6.70 -1.23
C HIS A 409 5.49 -8.18 -0.84
N LYS A 410 6.72 -8.67 -1.00
CA LYS A 410 7.13 -10.02 -0.61
C LYS A 410 8.38 -9.99 0.28
N PRO A 411 8.64 -11.08 1.03
CA PRO A 411 9.88 -11.23 1.79
C PRO A 411 11.15 -11.11 0.96
N THR A 412 11.08 -11.34 -0.36
CA THR A 412 12.24 -11.31 -1.26
C THR A 412 12.64 -9.93 -1.75
N ASP A 413 11.96 -8.84 -1.33
CA ASP A 413 12.38 -7.47 -1.62
C ASP A 413 13.59 -7.08 -0.76
N ASP A 414 14.77 -7.58 -1.17
CA ASP A 414 16.02 -7.52 -0.42
C ASP A 414 17.09 -6.62 -1.08
N ALA A 415 18.04 -6.17 -0.26
CA ALA A 415 19.06 -5.17 -0.63
C ALA A 415 19.98 -5.61 -1.79
N ASP A 416 20.13 -6.91 -2.05
CA ASP A 416 20.93 -7.45 -3.16
C ASP A 416 20.23 -7.26 -4.52
N LYS A 417 18.93 -6.96 -4.52
CA LYS A 417 18.14 -6.70 -5.74
C LYS A 417 18.24 -5.27 -6.24
N ILE A 418 18.78 -4.35 -5.44
CA ILE A 418 18.82 -2.93 -5.79
C ILE A 418 19.89 -2.62 -6.84
N ASN A 419 19.48 -1.91 -7.88
CA ASN A 419 20.37 -1.27 -8.84
C ASN A 419 20.80 0.12 -8.30
N TYR A 420 21.82 0.14 -7.45
CA TYR A 420 22.32 1.38 -6.83
C TYR A 420 22.79 2.44 -7.84
N ASN A 421 23.28 2.05 -9.03
CA ASN A 421 23.62 3.03 -10.07
C ASN A 421 22.35 3.65 -10.69
N GLY A 422 21.30 2.86 -10.81
CA GLY A 422 19.97 3.33 -11.20
C GLY A 422 19.41 4.31 -10.16
N GLU A 423 19.43 3.92 -8.88
CA GLU A 423 19.03 4.78 -7.76
C GLU A 423 19.80 6.11 -7.72
N LEU A 424 21.13 6.06 -7.90
CA LEU A 424 21.95 7.27 -8.03
C LEU A 424 21.51 8.17 -9.20
N THR A 425 21.05 7.57 -10.30
CA THR A 425 20.55 8.31 -11.46
C THR A 425 19.26 9.05 -11.13
N VAL A 426 18.33 8.38 -10.44
CA VAL A 426 17.06 8.99 -9.97
C VAL A 426 17.34 10.11 -8.96
N LEU A 427 18.22 9.87 -7.99
CA LEU A 427 18.65 10.87 -7.02
C LEU A 427 19.21 12.12 -7.71
N LYS A 428 20.12 11.95 -8.68
CA LYS A 428 20.72 13.06 -9.42
C LYS A 428 19.68 13.83 -10.24
N LEU A 429 18.70 13.14 -10.80
CA LEU A 429 17.58 13.80 -11.48
C LEU A 429 16.80 14.70 -10.51
N VAL A 430 16.49 14.23 -9.30
CA VAL A 430 15.80 15.08 -8.30
C VAL A 430 16.66 16.28 -7.92
N TYR A 431 17.97 16.09 -7.72
CA TYR A 431 18.89 17.19 -7.44
C TYR A 431 18.90 18.23 -8.58
N GLU A 432 18.93 17.77 -9.84
CA GLU A 432 18.90 18.64 -11.01
C GLU A 432 17.56 19.39 -11.12
N ILE A 433 16.42 18.75 -10.82
CA ILE A 433 15.11 19.42 -10.75
C ILE A 433 15.14 20.55 -9.71
N VAL A 434 15.76 20.30 -8.55
CA VAL A 434 15.95 21.34 -7.51
C VAL A 434 16.87 22.46 -8.02
N GLU A 435 17.93 22.15 -8.76
CA GLU A 435 18.81 23.16 -9.36
C GLU A 435 18.06 24.03 -10.39
N GLN A 436 17.29 23.41 -11.29
CA GLN A 436 16.52 24.10 -12.34
C GLN A 436 15.37 24.97 -11.80
N THR A 437 14.92 24.70 -10.58
CA THR A 437 13.88 25.47 -9.88
C THR A 437 14.45 26.46 -8.87
N ASN A 438 15.73 26.34 -8.48
CA ASN A 438 16.34 27.23 -7.49
C ASN A 438 16.29 28.70 -7.92
N ALA A 439 16.45 29.01 -9.20
CA ALA A 439 16.37 30.39 -9.70
C ALA A 439 14.94 30.88 -10.00
N ARG A 440 13.90 30.05 -9.78
CA ARG A 440 12.52 30.37 -10.14
C ARG A 440 11.74 30.88 -8.95
N GLU A 441 10.73 31.70 -9.23
CA GLU A 441 9.66 31.98 -8.29
C GLU A 441 8.86 30.69 -7.98
N ARG A 442 7.98 30.78 -6.98
CA ARG A 442 7.07 29.69 -6.60
C ARG A 442 6.32 29.14 -7.83
N LEU A 443 6.32 27.82 -7.97
CA LEU A 443 5.63 27.16 -9.08
C LEU A 443 4.11 27.31 -8.95
N ALA A 444 3.44 27.58 -10.06
CA ALA A 444 1.99 27.61 -10.13
C ALA A 444 1.42 26.19 -10.02
N PHE A 445 0.32 26.05 -9.29
CA PHE A 445 -0.44 24.81 -9.19
C PHE A 445 -1.53 24.73 -10.25
N SER A 446 -1.66 23.55 -10.85
CA SER A 446 -2.75 23.17 -11.75
C SER A 446 -3.46 21.95 -11.19
N LYS A 447 -4.79 22.02 -11.07
CA LYS A 447 -5.59 20.85 -10.71
C LYS A 447 -5.63 19.89 -11.90
N THR A 448 -5.36 18.62 -11.66
CA THR A 448 -5.37 17.58 -12.69
C THR A 448 -6.73 16.89 -12.72
N ARG A 449 -7.06 16.21 -13.82
CA ARG A 449 -8.22 15.32 -13.85
C ARG A 449 -7.95 14.19 -12.87
N GLU A 450 -8.70 14.15 -11.76
CA GLU A 450 -8.65 13.01 -10.85
C GLU A 450 -9.26 11.81 -11.55
N MET A 451 -8.63 10.65 -11.40
CA MET A 451 -9.27 9.39 -11.71
C MET A 451 -10.49 9.28 -10.79
N GLN A 452 -11.69 9.53 -11.33
CA GLN A 452 -12.93 9.15 -10.67
C GLN A 452 -13.06 7.62 -10.76
N MET A 453 -12.24 6.90 -10.00
CA MET A 453 -12.71 5.61 -9.50
C MET A 453 -13.85 5.97 -8.57
N GLY A 454 -15.09 5.80 -9.03
CA GLY A 454 -16.27 6.09 -8.22
C GLY A 454 -16.07 5.49 -6.83
N ALA A 455 -16.45 6.21 -5.79
CA ALA A 455 -16.31 5.82 -4.37
C ALA A 455 -17.00 4.48 -4.00
N SER A 456 -17.48 3.73 -5.00
CA SER A 456 -18.27 2.51 -4.92
C SER A 456 -17.80 1.37 -5.84
N THR A 457 -16.71 1.50 -6.61
CA THR A 457 -16.27 0.37 -7.47
C THR A 457 -15.52 -0.67 -6.65
N ARG A 458 -16.26 -1.45 -5.85
CA ARG A 458 -15.73 -2.62 -5.15
C ARG A 458 -15.48 -3.73 -6.17
N PHE A 459 -14.23 -4.10 -6.35
CA PHE A 459 -13.87 -5.28 -7.13
C PHE A 459 -14.18 -6.53 -6.32
N THR A 460 -15.09 -7.36 -6.82
CA THR A 460 -15.40 -8.66 -6.21
C THR A 460 -14.50 -9.78 -6.72
N VAL A 461 -13.67 -9.49 -7.72
CA VAL A 461 -12.77 -10.45 -8.39
C VAL A 461 -11.41 -9.82 -8.66
N THR A 462 -10.41 -10.68 -8.88
CA THR A 462 -9.08 -10.28 -9.34
C THR A 462 -8.59 -11.29 -10.36
N LEU A 463 -7.86 -10.82 -11.38
CA LEU A 463 -7.12 -11.71 -12.27
C LEU A 463 -5.85 -12.25 -11.59
N GLY A 464 -5.37 -11.59 -10.54
CA GLY A 464 -4.11 -11.91 -9.86
C GLY A 464 -2.88 -11.51 -10.65
N ILE A 465 -2.96 -10.42 -11.40
CA ILE A 465 -1.82 -9.81 -12.07
C ILE A 465 -1.28 -8.64 -11.25
N MET A 466 0.00 -8.34 -11.44
CA MET A 466 0.63 -7.10 -11.02
C MET A 466 0.87 -6.25 -12.27
N PRO A 467 0.20 -5.08 -12.40
CA PRO A 467 0.37 -4.19 -13.54
C PRO A 467 1.77 -3.58 -13.65
N ASP A 468 2.28 -3.47 -14.86
CA ASP A 468 3.40 -2.58 -15.15
C ASP A 468 2.90 -1.16 -15.41
N TYR A 469 2.98 -0.31 -14.38
CA TYR A 469 2.58 1.09 -14.46
C TYR A 469 3.51 1.94 -15.34
N THR A 470 4.69 1.43 -15.71
CA THR A 470 5.62 2.11 -16.62
C THR A 470 5.30 1.84 -18.09
N TYR A 471 4.41 0.90 -18.41
CA TYR A 471 4.12 0.54 -19.78
C TYR A 471 3.10 1.48 -20.43
N SER A 472 3.48 2.11 -21.55
CA SER A 472 2.65 3.12 -22.23
C SER A 472 2.42 2.85 -23.73
N LYS A 473 2.58 1.61 -24.20
CA LYS A 473 2.44 1.24 -25.63
C LYS A 473 1.05 0.70 -26.00
N GLY A 474 0.03 0.97 -25.16
CA GLY A 474 -1.34 0.50 -25.34
C GLY A 474 -1.54 -0.94 -24.84
N GLY A 475 -2.60 -1.13 -24.06
CA GLY A 475 -2.84 -2.34 -23.27
C GLY A 475 -2.23 -2.25 -21.86
N LEU A 476 -2.45 -3.28 -21.07
CA LEU A 476 -1.90 -3.41 -19.71
C LEU A 476 -0.84 -4.51 -19.69
N ARG A 477 0.44 -4.13 -19.59
CA ARG A 477 1.52 -5.10 -19.42
C ARG A 477 1.51 -5.68 -18.01
N VAL A 478 1.73 -6.99 -17.91
CA VAL A 478 1.77 -7.75 -16.66
C VAL A 478 3.22 -7.88 -16.21
N ASP A 479 3.55 -7.32 -15.05
CA ASP A 479 4.88 -7.42 -14.43
C ASP A 479 5.05 -8.69 -13.60
N GLY A 480 3.95 -9.17 -13.03
CA GLY A 480 3.97 -10.32 -12.15
C GLY A 480 2.63 -11.01 -12.11
N ILE A 481 2.66 -12.28 -11.73
CA ILE A 481 1.45 -13.09 -11.56
C ILE A 481 1.47 -13.69 -10.17
N SER A 482 0.33 -13.57 -9.50
CA SER A 482 0.10 -14.12 -8.17
C SER A 482 -0.20 -15.62 -8.27
N PRO A 483 0.47 -16.47 -7.47
CA PRO A 483 0.22 -17.91 -7.46
C PRO A 483 -1.23 -18.27 -7.13
N GLY A 484 -1.75 -19.29 -7.81
CA GLY A 484 -3.08 -19.85 -7.61
C GLY A 484 -4.24 -18.96 -8.09
N LYS A 485 -3.96 -17.82 -8.73
CA LYS A 485 -4.97 -16.87 -9.23
C LYS A 485 -5.37 -17.15 -10.69
N PRO A 486 -6.49 -16.57 -11.18
CA PRO A 486 -7.00 -16.87 -12.52
C PRO A 486 -6.00 -16.68 -13.65
N ALA A 487 -5.16 -15.63 -13.61
CA ALA A 487 -4.10 -15.40 -14.61
C ALA A 487 -3.14 -16.59 -14.73
N GLU A 488 -2.62 -17.07 -13.59
CA GLU A 488 -1.67 -18.19 -13.57
C GLU A 488 -2.33 -19.48 -14.09
N LYS A 489 -3.55 -19.77 -13.60
CA LYS A 489 -4.31 -20.97 -14.02
C LYS A 489 -4.62 -20.97 -15.52
N ALA A 490 -4.79 -19.78 -16.09
CA ALA A 490 -5.03 -19.59 -17.51
C ALA A 490 -3.74 -19.67 -18.36
N GLY A 491 -2.55 -19.71 -17.74
CA GLY A 491 -1.27 -19.78 -18.45
C GLY A 491 -0.73 -18.42 -18.91
N MET A 492 -1.23 -17.33 -18.33
CA MET A 492 -0.61 -16.02 -18.48
C MET A 492 0.77 -16.00 -17.80
N GLN A 493 1.65 -15.13 -18.26
CA GLN A 493 2.99 -14.94 -17.70
C GLN A 493 3.39 -13.47 -17.63
N ALA A 494 4.43 -13.16 -16.84
CA ALA A 494 5.03 -11.83 -16.86
C ALA A 494 5.51 -11.47 -18.28
N GLY A 495 5.33 -10.21 -18.67
CA GLY A 495 5.58 -9.70 -20.02
C GLY A 495 4.35 -9.74 -20.96
N ASP A 496 3.30 -10.48 -20.63
CA ASP A 496 2.04 -10.46 -21.39
C ASP A 496 1.40 -9.05 -21.35
N VAL A 497 0.82 -8.60 -22.46
CA VAL A 497 0.11 -7.32 -22.54
C VAL A 497 -1.38 -7.57 -22.77
N ILE A 498 -2.21 -7.30 -21.77
CA ILE A 498 -3.65 -7.44 -21.87
C ILE A 498 -4.21 -6.33 -22.76
N VAL A 499 -4.91 -6.72 -23.83
CA VAL A 499 -5.54 -5.81 -24.79
C VAL A 499 -7.06 -5.88 -24.77
N GLN A 500 -7.63 -6.90 -24.10
CA GLN A 500 -9.08 -7.04 -23.93
C GLN A 500 -9.39 -7.95 -22.74
N LEU A 501 -10.41 -7.59 -21.96
CA LEU A 501 -11.00 -8.44 -20.92
C LEU A 501 -12.52 -8.53 -21.13
N GLY A 502 -13.00 -9.73 -21.43
CA GLY A 502 -14.33 -9.98 -21.96
C GLY A 502 -14.59 -9.17 -23.22
N GLU A 503 -15.67 -8.39 -23.23
CA GLU A 503 -16.01 -7.51 -24.36
C GLU A 503 -15.33 -6.13 -24.27
N THR A 504 -14.62 -5.83 -23.19
CA THR A 504 -14.06 -4.50 -22.96
C THR A 504 -12.62 -4.43 -23.46
N PRO A 505 -12.30 -3.57 -24.44
CA PRO A 505 -10.93 -3.29 -24.82
C PRO A 505 -10.14 -2.71 -23.65
N VAL A 506 -8.88 -3.09 -23.53
CA VAL A 506 -7.96 -2.59 -22.52
C VAL A 506 -6.89 -1.79 -23.23
N SER A 507 -6.83 -0.48 -22.96
CA SER A 507 -5.79 0.43 -23.45
C SER A 507 -4.76 0.77 -22.39
N ASP A 508 -5.10 0.62 -21.12
CA ASP A 508 -4.36 1.08 -19.95
C ASP A 508 -4.91 0.43 -18.65
N VAL A 509 -4.36 0.80 -17.50
CA VAL A 509 -4.83 0.34 -16.18
C VAL A 509 -6.29 0.76 -15.94
N GLU A 510 -6.70 1.96 -16.35
CA GLU A 510 -8.05 2.50 -16.07
C GLU A 510 -9.13 1.67 -16.78
N THR A 511 -8.94 1.41 -18.06
CA THR A 511 -9.82 0.59 -18.88
C THR A 511 -9.81 -0.88 -18.44
N TYR A 512 -8.66 -1.40 -17.99
CA TYR A 512 -8.60 -2.70 -17.34
C TYR A 512 -9.44 -2.77 -16.07
N MET A 513 -9.30 -1.80 -15.17
CA MET A 513 -10.07 -1.75 -13.93
C MET A 513 -11.57 -1.59 -14.23
N THR A 514 -11.91 -0.74 -15.20
CA THR A 514 -13.30 -0.62 -15.68
C THR A 514 -13.84 -1.95 -16.21
N ALA A 515 -13.05 -2.69 -16.98
CA ALA A 515 -13.41 -4.03 -17.46
C ALA A 515 -13.59 -5.00 -16.29
N LEU A 516 -12.64 -5.07 -15.37
CA LEU A 516 -12.65 -5.97 -14.21
C LEU A 516 -13.87 -5.72 -13.30
N SER A 517 -14.30 -4.47 -13.16
CA SER A 517 -15.46 -4.09 -12.34
C SER A 517 -16.79 -4.70 -12.79
N LYS A 518 -16.86 -5.19 -14.04
CA LYS A 518 -18.06 -5.80 -14.61
C LYS A 518 -18.25 -7.26 -14.21
N PHE A 519 -17.23 -7.88 -13.60
CA PHE A 519 -17.22 -9.31 -13.31
C PHE A 519 -17.37 -9.61 -11.82
N LYS A 520 -17.98 -10.76 -11.54
CA LYS A 520 -18.20 -11.34 -10.23
C LYS A 520 -17.59 -12.74 -10.17
N LYS A 521 -17.39 -13.24 -8.95
CA LYS A 521 -16.78 -14.56 -8.74
C LYS A 521 -17.68 -15.65 -9.34
N GLY A 522 -17.09 -16.60 -10.04
CA GLY A 522 -17.79 -17.62 -10.82
C GLY A 522 -18.10 -17.21 -12.27
N ASP A 523 -17.93 -15.93 -12.62
CA ASP A 523 -18.07 -15.49 -14.01
C ASP A 523 -16.97 -16.12 -14.86
N LYS A 524 -17.35 -16.51 -16.07
CA LYS A 524 -16.44 -16.97 -17.11
C LYS A 524 -16.32 -15.90 -18.18
N THR A 525 -15.10 -15.64 -18.60
CA THR A 525 -14.84 -14.68 -19.67
C THR A 525 -13.56 -15.07 -20.40
N THR A 526 -13.14 -14.24 -21.35
CA THR A 526 -11.85 -14.39 -22.01
C THR A 526 -10.95 -13.19 -21.75
N VAL A 527 -9.66 -13.41 -21.72
CA VAL A 527 -8.66 -12.34 -21.76
C VAL A 527 -7.84 -12.48 -23.03
N LYS A 528 -7.78 -11.42 -23.82
CA LYS A 528 -6.92 -11.35 -25.00
C LYS A 528 -5.64 -10.63 -24.62
N ILE A 529 -4.51 -11.27 -24.88
CA ILE A 529 -3.20 -10.71 -24.57
C ILE A 529 -2.28 -10.75 -25.80
N LYS A 530 -1.27 -9.89 -25.79
CA LYS A 530 -0.12 -9.97 -26.69
C LYS A 530 1.07 -10.54 -25.94
N ARG A 531 1.72 -11.56 -26.50
CA ARG A 531 2.98 -12.14 -26.02
C ARG A 531 4.00 -12.00 -27.15
N GLY A 532 4.83 -10.96 -27.07
CA GLY A 532 5.61 -10.51 -28.23
C GLY A 532 4.67 -10.05 -29.37
N GLU A 533 4.80 -10.66 -30.54
CA GLU A 533 3.95 -10.38 -31.71
C GLU A 533 2.69 -11.27 -31.77
N GLU A 534 2.64 -12.33 -30.96
CA GLU A 534 1.52 -13.27 -30.96
C GLU A 534 0.34 -12.74 -30.14
N VAL A 535 -0.87 -12.97 -30.65
CA VAL A 535 -2.12 -12.65 -29.93
C VAL A 535 -2.72 -13.95 -29.42
N ASN A 536 -2.79 -14.07 -28.09
CA ASN A 536 -3.35 -15.23 -27.42
C ASN A 536 -4.68 -14.85 -26.75
N VAL A 537 -5.60 -15.81 -26.67
CA VAL A 537 -6.86 -15.67 -25.95
C VAL A 537 -6.91 -16.79 -24.92
N PHE A 538 -7.12 -16.42 -23.66
CA PHE A 538 -7.22 -17.36 -22.57
C PHE A 538 -8.61 -17.31 -21.95
N ASP A 539 -9.13 -18.48 -21.58
CA ASP A 539 -10.36 -18.58 -20.80
C ASP A 539 -10.05 -18.25 -19.33
N ILE A 540 -10.81 -17.31 -18.79
CA ILE A 540 -10.73 -16.87 -17.39
C ILE A 540 -11.98 -17.33 -16.66
N HIS A 541 -11.74 -17.90 -15.48
CA HIS A 541 -12.78 -18.19 -14.50
C HIS A 541 -12.40 -17.47 -13.20
N PHE A 542 -13.22 -16.50 -12.81
CA PHE A 542 -12.95 -15.63 -11.66
C PHE A 542 -13.30 -16.26 -10.31
#